data_AF-A0A7M3Z2S5-F1
#
_entry.id   AF-A0A7M3Z2S5-F1
#
_cell.length_a   1.000
_cell.length_b   1.000
_cell.length_c   1.000
_cell.angle_alpha   90.00
_cell.angle_beta   90.00
_cell.angle_gamma   90.00
#
_symmetry.space_group_name_H-M   'P 1'
#
loop_
_entity.id
_entity.type
_entity.pdbx_description
1 polymer ?
#
loop_
_entity_poly.entity_id
_entity_poly.type
_entity_poly.pdbx_seq_one_letter_code
_entity_poly.pdbx_strand_id
1 'polypeptide(L)'
;MPVVLPPGAGYLGKSRRRISASGLVTWERCPRQWHYRRRIGLNDATVPEMIIGLVVEDALCGLYMERFATDGKPTPAISSWVNFSRSQNGLDEITTSEQTFILGINSIKGWIEQVLPSLVEEVQRLLNQRWEANPWKASGRDISEVKDERIEALLRGGIQLQLEEVENCLNSGGGPHLELYRTSGDPFTIPAPCWDEEGVKPGERSNRATNSGFKTDGAPSAWEAWEIARPWVKDPRIAEPQRLFHPDGWAAGEMDLVHRWDGKIRICDMKASAGTSGYSAGLANQLRFYQWLWTITRDHSGRPDGGISGGELSGLEGWYLMGPHRKMIDLLDEETLATETTRWHNIHQQMTLSGLHPTHLAPADPAPWITHQPGGKAIAVEDEKAAKALTCGRCTAAAFCDESPEKTRAKALSSLTPPELGSTENLLQALVPKPPCTKISAIPRRLNVKGEVKGHWGPLSNHFGEAVRGAAIVVGNTSVVIEEMGADAFGEIPAGSELALLDVAPGLWRRMTRLYLDEHSDVKLASEVTDIEFTRLGLIPTKANLSGQVVSRGGHSGVNALGKPWSMSTCHIWDGESVVEVVAFGSAINRTFEGIKVGDRIRILSAELGWRDGVPQVRIDQRQTRIEVK
;
A
#
# COMPACT_ATOMS: atom_id res chain seq x y z
N MET A 1 -10.78 14.46 -1.57
CA MET A 1 -9.39 14.94 -1.64
C MET A 1 -8.78 14.79 -0.26
N PRO A 2 -7.48 14.52 -0.13
CA PRO A 2 -6.80 14.32 1.14
C PRO A 2 -7.12 15.47 2.09
N VAL A 3 -7.74 15.13 3.21
CA VAL A 3 -8.33 16.12 4.11
C VAL A 3 -7.31 16.58 5.15
N VAL A 4 -6.33 15.73 5.47
CA VAL A 4 -5.32 15.96 6.51
C VAL A 4 -4.04 15.20 6.19
N LEU A 5 -2.92 15.64 6.78
CA LEU A 5 -1.74 14.80 6.96
C LEU A 5 -2.13 13.56 7.80
N PRO A 6 -1.44 12.41 7.63
CA PRO A 6 -1.70 11.24 8.45
C PRO A 6 -1.76 11.61 9.93
N PRO A 7 -2.62 10.96 10.76
CA PRO A 7 -2.49 11.07 12.20
C PRO A 7 -1.02 10.80 12.55
N GLY A 8 -0.46 11.61 13.46
CA GLY A 8 0.98 11.77 13.68
C GLY A 8 1.74 10.48 13.99
N ALA A 9 3.01 10.61 14.43
CA ALA A 9 3.76 9.45 14.89
C ALA A 9 2.94 8.66 15.95
N GLY A 10 2.87 7.34 15.81
CA GLY A 10 2.03 6.48 16.62
C GLY A 10 1.81 5.12 15.97
N TYR A 11 1.34 4.17 16.77
CA TYR A 11 1.00 2.80 16.38
C TYR A 11 0.11 2.70 15.12
N LEU A 12 -0.78 3.67 14.87
CA LEU A 12 -1.61 3.73 13.66
C LEU A 12 -1.02 4.62 12.55
N GLY A 13 -0.03 5.48 12.82
CA GLY A 13 0.54 6.44 11.87
C GLY A 13 1.34 5.80 10.73
N LYS A 14 1.93 4.61 10.96
CA LYS A 14 2.81 3.91 9.99
C LYS A 14 2.54 2.41 9.83
N SER A 15 1.53 1.86 10.51
CA SER A 15 1.39 0.41 10.66
C SER A 15 0.59 -0.27 9.53
N ARG A 16 0.92 -1.55 9.29
CA ARG A 16 0.10 -2.52 8.54
C ARG A 16 -1.21 -2.87 9.24
N ARG A 17 -1.42 -2.38 10.46
CA ARG A 17 -2.66 -2.52 11.23
C ARG A 17 -3.78 -1.64 10.70
N ARG A 18 -3.49 -0.57 9.94
CA ARG A 18 -4.55 0.18 9.24
C ARG A 18 -5.21 -0.66 8.15
N ILE A 19 -6.54 -0.63 8.11
CA ILE A 19 -7.27 -1.14 6.95
C ILE A 19 -7.16 -0.15 5.79
N SER A 20 -6.97 -0.69 4.58
CA SER A 20 -7.00 0.06 3.32
C SER A 20 -7.89 -0.66 2.34
N ALA A 21 -8.39 0.00 1.29
CA ALA A 21 -9.22 -0.65 0.28
C ALA A 21 -8.56 -1.91 -0.30
N SER A 22 -7.28 -1.83 -0.68
CA SER A 22 -6.53 -2.99 -1.17
C SER A 22 -6.33 -4.08 -0.11
N GLY A 23 -6.20 -3.70 1.16
CA GLY A 23 -6.15 -4.62 2.31
C GLY A 23 -7.48 -5.33 2.52
N LEU A 24 -8.58 -4.60 2.51
CA LEU A 24 -9.95 -5.10 2.59
C LEU A 24 -10.26 -6.06 1.44
N VAL A 25 -9.99 -5.67 0.19
CA VAL A 25 -10.17 -6.52 -0.99
C VAL A 25 -9.36 -7.82 -0.89
N THR A 26 -8.15 -7.77 -0.31
CA THR A 26 -7.34 -8.99 -0.12
C THR A 26 -7.95 -9.86 0.97
N TRP A 27 -8.46 -9.27 2.07
CA TRP A 27 -9.11 -9.99 3.16
C TRP A 27 -10.40 -10.66 2.70
N GLU A 28 -11.26 -9.93 1.99
CA GLU A 28 -12.50 -10.45 1.45
C GLU A 28 -12.27 -11.51 0.36
N ARG A 29 -11.13 -11.46 -0.33
CA ARG A 29 -10.74 -12.57 -1.21
C ARG A 29 -10.36 -13.81 -0.41
N CYS A 30 -9.56 -13.66 0.64
CA CYS A 30 -9.29 -14.70 1.63
C CYS A 30 -8.52 -14.11 2.83
N PRO A 31 -9.03 -14.21 4.09
CA PRO A 31 -8.33 -13.68 5.25
C PRO A 31 -6.95 -14.30 5.46
N ARG A 32 -6.80 -15.61 5.20
CA ARG A 32 -5.49 -16.28 5.23
C ARG A 32 -4.52 -15.76 4.17
N GLN A 33 -5.00 -15.45 2.96
CA GLN A 33 -4.17 -14.80 1.93
C GLN A 33 -3.70 -13.43 2.40
N TRP A 34 -4.60 -12.63 2.99
CA TRP A 34 -4.24 -11.35 3.59
C TRP A 34 -3.17 -11.51 4.66
N HIS A 35 -3.29 -12.52 5.54
CA HIS A 35 -2.31 -12.78 6.59
C HIS A 35 -0.91 -13.00 5.99
N TYR A 36 -0.77 -13.91 5.05
CA TYR A 36 0.53 -14.16 4.44
C TYR A 36 1.07 -12.95 3.65
N ARG A 37 0.22 -12.28 2.87
CA ARG A 37 0.65 -11.19 1.98
C ARG A 37 0.93 -9.89 2.74
N ARG A 38 0.06 -9.51 3.68
CA ARG A 38 0.12 -8.23 4.38
C ARG A 38 0.75 -8.36 5.76
N ARG A 39 0.38 -9.37 6.54
CA ARG A 39 0.91 -9.54 7.90
C ARG A 39 2.33 -10.10 7.89
N ILE A 40 2.55 -11.26 7.26
CA ILE A 40 3.89 -11.85 7.10
C ILE A 40 4.72 -11.06 6.06
N GLY A 41 4.06 -10.49 5.04
CA GLY A 41 4.71 -9.66 4.02
C GLY A 41 5.25 -10.45 2.83
N LEU A 42 4.70 -11.64 2.55
CA LEU A 42 5.06 -12.41 1.35
C LEU A 42 4.67 -11.64 0.10
N ASN A 43 5.65 -11.42 -0.78
CA ASN A 43 5.47 -10.78 -2.07
C ASN A 43 5.20 -11.83 -3.16
N ASP A 44 4.73 -11.35 -4.30
CA ASP A 44 4.69 -12.10 -5.55
C ASP A 44 5.89 -11.73 -6.42
N ALA A 45 6.28 -12.65 -7.31
CA ALA A 45 7.20 -12.32 -8.38
C ALA A 45 6.57 -11.25 -9.28
N THR A 46 7.31 -10.18 -9.55
CA THR A 46 6.78 -9.07 -10.36
C THR A 46 6.54 -9.54 -11.80
N VAL A 47 5.34 -9.27 -12.33
CA VAL A 47 4.99 -9.44 -13.74
C VAL A 47 4.83 -8.06 -14.41
N PRO A 48 5.02 -7.94 -15.73
CA PRO A 48 4.91 -6.66 -16.44
C PRO A 48 3.57 -5.92 -16.18
N GLU A 49 2.47 -6.66 -16.08
CA GLU A 49 1.13 -6.12 -15.79
C GLU A 49 1.03 -5.35 -14.47
N MET A 50 1.88 -5.64 -13.49
CA MET A 50 1.87 -4.95 -12.20
C MET A 50 2.50 -3.56 -12.28
N ILE A 51 3.46 -3.36 -13.19
CA ILE A 51 4.18 -2.09 -13.35
C ILE A 51 3.43 -1.17 -14.32
N ILE A 52 2.90 -1.72 -15.42
CA ILE A 52 2.19 -0.94 -16.45
C ILE A 52 1.05 -0.12 -15.86
N GLY A 53 0.28 -0.70 -14.93
CA GLY A 53 -0.83 0.01 -14.28
C GLY A 53 -0.38 1.27 -13.56
N LEU A 54 0.71 1.18 -12.80
CA LEU A 54 1.25 2.30 -12.03
C LEU A 54 1.77 3.42 -12.95
N VAL A 55 2.52 3.06 -14.00
CA VAL A 55 3.16 4.07 -14.87
C VAL A 55 2.14 4.75 -15.79
N VAL A 56 1.15 3.99 -16.31
CA VAL A 56 0.07 4.55 -17.13
C VAL A 56 -0.82 5.48 -16.29
N GLU A 57 -1.13 5.11 -15.05
CA GLU A 57 -1.87 5.95 -14.12
C GLU A 57 -1.13 7.27 -13.83
N ASP A 58 0.17 7.20 -13.51
CA ASP A 58 1.01 8.38 -13.29
C ASP A 58 1.00 9.31 -14.53
N ALA A 59 1.09 8.74 -15.74
CA ALA A 59 1.07 9.48 -17.00
C ALA A 59 -0.27 10.15 -17.29
N LEU A 60 -1.39 9.44 -17.07
CA LEU A 60 -2.73 10.00 -17.25
C LEU A 60 -3.03 11.10 -16.24
N CYS A 61 -2.70 10.89 -14.96
CA CYS A 61 -2.82 11.92 -13.93
C CYS A 61 -2.01 13.17 -14.32
N GLY A 62 -0.77 13.00 -14.75
CA GLY A 62 0.08 14.09 -15.24
C GLY A 62 -0.50 14.79 -16.47
N LEU A 63 -1.08 14.06 -17.42
CA LEU A 63 -1.72 14.65 -18.60
C LEU A 63 -2.98 15.43 -18.24
N TYR A 64 -3.78 14.98 -17.27
CA TYR A 64 -4.97 15.70 -16.83
C TYR A 64 -4.62 17.00 -16.10
N MET A 65 -3.41 17.11 -15.53
CA MET A 65 -2.88 18.32 -14.91
C MET A 65 -2.48 19.42 -15.90
N GLU A 66 -2.54 19.18 -17.21
CA GLU A 66 -2.15 20.18 -18.21
C GLU A 66 -3.12 21.36 -18.25
N ARG A 67 -2.58 22.56 -18.42
CA ARG A 67 -3.35 23.76 -18.77
C ARG A 67 -2.96 24.21 -20.16
N PHE A 68 -3.96 24.40 -21.01
CA PHE A 68 -3.75 24.89 -22.37
C PHE A 68 -3.42 26.38 -22.39
N ALA A 69 -2.64 26.80 -23.38
CA ALA A 69 -2.32 28.21 -23.59
C ALA A 69 -3.58 29.03 -23.94
N THR A 70 -3.70 30.22 -23.35
CA THR A 70 -4.85 31.14 -23.51
C THR A 70 -4.56 32.24 -24.54
N ASP A 71 -5.56 33.07 -24.85
CA ASP A 71 -5.41 34.35 -25.58
C ASP A 71 -4.81 34.24 -26.99
N GLY A 72 -5.20 33.19 -27.73
CA GLY A 72 -4.71 32.99 -29.09
C GLY A 72 -3.21 32.70 -29.13
N LYS A 73 -2.65 32.12 -28.06
CA LYS A 73 -1.32 31.52 -28.06
C LYS A 73 -1.43 30.02 -28.32
N PRO A 74 -0.47 29.42 -29.04
CA PRO A 74 -0.48 27.99 -29.28
C PRO A 74 0.11 27.24 -28.07
N THR A 75 -0.42 26.05 -27.79
CA THR A 75 0.10 25.13 -26.76
C THR A 75 1.21 24.28 -27.37
N PRO A 76 2.41 24.18 -26.74
CA PRO A 76 3.47 23.29 -27.19
C PRO A 76 3.02 21.84 -27.28
N ALA A 77 3.44 21.11 -28.31
CA ALA A 77 3.13 19.69 -28.52
C ALA A 77 4.00 18.77 -27.63
N ILE A 78 4.03 19.04 -26.34
CA ILE A 78 4.69 18.21 -25.33
C ILE A 78 3.92 18.29 -24.02
N SER A 79 3.77 17.17 -23.33
CA SER A 79 3.20 17.17 -21.97
C SER A 79 4.27 17.56 -20.94
N SER A 80 3.91 18.47 -20.04
CA SER A 80 4.68 18.86 -18.87
C SER A 80 5.07 17.65 -18.01
N TRP A 81 4.23 16.62 -17.92
CA TRP A 81 4.55 15.39 -17.19
C TRP A 81 5.77 14.67 -17.74
N VAL A 82 5.96 14.65 -19.07
CA VAL A 82 7.12 14.01 -19.70
C VAL A 82 8.40 14.70 -19.24
N ASN A 83 8.44 16.04 -19.30
CA ASN A 83 9.60 16.81 -18.86
C ASN A 83 9.84 16.73 -17.36
N PHE A 84 8.77 16.77 -16.55
CA PHE A 84 8.86 16.53 -15.12
C PHE A 84 9.49 15.16 -14.82
N SER A 85 8.97 14.08 -15.39
CA SER A 85 9.47 12.72 -15.18
C SER A 85 10.95 12.58 -15.56
N ARG A 86 11.35 13.13 -16.71
CA ARG A 86 12.74 13.14 -17.19
C ARG A 86 13.66 13.88 -16.23
N SER A 87 13.25 15.06 -15.75
CA SER A 87 14.03 15.84 -14.78
C SER A 87 14.26 15.09 -13.46
N GLN A 88 13.28 14.30 -12.99
CA GLN A 88 13.42 13.47 -11.79
C GLN A 88 14.47 12.36 -11.96
N ASN A 89 14.84 12.03 -13.20
CA ASN A 89 15.90 11.09 -13.51
C ASN A 89 17.17 11.77 -14.07
N GLY A 90 17.29 13.10 -13.94
CA GLY A 90 18.46 13.85 -14.39
C GLY A 90 18.63 13.88 -15.91
N LEU A 91 17.55 13.68 -16.66
CA LEU A 91 17.52 13.75 -18.12
C LEU A 91 17.08 15.13 -18.58
N ASP A 92 17.63 15.58 -19.71
CA ASP A 92 17.26 16.86 -20.33
C ASP A 92 15.78 16.87 -20.76
N GLU A 93 15.15 18.03 -20.66
CA GLU A 93 13.79 18.27 -21.15
C GLU A 93 13.71 18.10 -22.67
N ILE A 94 12.57 17.61 -23.15
CA ILE A 94 12.23 17.59 -24.57
C ILE A 94 11.66 18.96 -24.92
N THR A 95 12.24 19.58 -25.94
CA THR A 95 11.72 20.80 -26.54
C THR A 95 11.07 20.46 -27.88
N THR A 96 10.02 21.19 -28.24
CA THR A 96 9.31 21.02 -29.50
C THR A 96 9.02 22.37 -30.13
N SER A 97 9.14 22.45 -31.46
CA SER A 97 8.67 23.58 -32.25
C SER A 97 7.22 23.41 -32.71
N GLU A 98 6.65 22.21 -32.57
CA GLU A 98 5.26 21.94 -32.90
C GLU A 98 4.35 22.52 -31.81
N GLN A 99 3.28 23.19 -32.23
CA GLN A 99 2.36 23.86 -31.32
C GLN A 99 0.95 23.85 -31.91
N THR A 100 -0.06 23.81 -31.05
CA THR A 100 -1.48 23.74 -31.45
C THR A 100 -2.29 24.85 -30.81
N PHE A 101 -3.07 25.58 -31.61
CA PHE A 101 -4.08 26.52 -31.08
C PHE A 101 -5.31 25.74 -30.63
N ILE A 102 -5.73 25.94 -29.38
CA ILE A 102 -6.89 25.27 -28.81
C ILE A 102 -8.15 26.08 -29.11
N LEU A 103 -8.76 25.79 -30.26
CA LEU A 103 -9.95 26.48 -30.79
C LEU A 103 -11.25 25.74 -30.46
N GLY A 104 -11.17 24.44 -30.15
CA GLY A 104 -12.31 23.58 -29.87
C GLY A 104 -11.88 22.18 -29.40
N ILE A 105 -12.85 21.30 -29.17
CA ILE A 105 -12.56 19.92 -28.73
C ILE A 105 -11.70 19.14 -29.73
N ASN A 106 -11.88 19.39 -31.04
CA ASN A 106 -11.09 18.73 -32.07
C ASN A 106 -9.62 19.15 -32.07
N SER A 107 -9.30 20.40 -31.70
CA SER A 107 -7.90 20.82 -31.52
C SER A 107 -7.28 20.26 -30.25
N ILE A 108 -8.07 20.01 -29.19
CA ILE A 108 -7.59 19.28 -28.01
C ILE A 108 -7.22 17.85 -28.40
N LYS A 109 -8.11 17.16 -29.15
CA LYS A 109 -7.83 15.83 -29.72
C LYS A 109 -6.59 15.86 -30.61
N GLY A 110 -6.44 16.84 -31.48
CA GLY A 110 -5.26 17.00 -32.33
C GLY A 110 -3.97 17.26 -31.56
N TRP A 111 -4.01 18.00 -30.44
CA TRP A 111 -2.87 18.18 -29.55
C TRP A 111 -2.51 16.88 -28.83
N ILE A 112 -3.52 16.15 -28.34
CA ILE A 112 -3.35 14.82 -27.73
C ILE A 112 -2.61 13.87 -28.69
N GLU A 113 -3.01 13.81 -29.96
CA GLU A 113 -2.35 12.96 -30.95
C GLU A 113 -0.87 13.33 -31.15
N GLN A 114 -0.51 14.61 -31.02
CA GLN A 114 0.88 15.05 -31.13
C GLN A 114 1.72 14.67 -29.88
N VAL A 115 1.14 14.74 -28.68
CA VAL A 115 1.89 14.41 -27.44
C VAL A 115 1.96 12.92 -27.15
N LEU A 116 1.01 12.13 -27.65
CA LEU A 116 0.88 10.71 -27.35
C LEU A 116 2.16 9.89 -27.62
N PRO A 117 2.90 10.07 -28.74
CA PRO A 117 4.16 9.35 -28.95
C PRO A 117 5.18 9.57 -27.84
N SER A 118 5.34 10.83 -27.39
CA SER A 118 6.28 11.15 -26.30
C SER A 118 5.83 10.60 -24.94
N LEU A 119 4.52 10.53 -24.70
CA LEU A 119 3.96 9.88 -23.51
C LEU A 119 4.24 8.37 -23.53
N VAL A 120 4.02 7.71 -24.67
CA VAL A 120 4.29 6.27 -24.84
C VAL A 120 5.77 5.97 -24.61
N GLU A 121 6.67 6.75 -25.22
CA GLU A 121 8.11 6.58 -25.06
C GLU A 121 8.54 6.74 -23.60
N GLU A 122 8.02 7.76 -22.90
CA GLU A 122 8.37 8.01 -21.51
C GLU A 122 7.79 6.95 -20.56
N VAL A 123 6.55 6.49 -20.80
CA VAL A 123 5.97 5.35 -20.08
C VAL A 123 6.82 4.09 -20.29
N GLN A 124 7.23 3.81 -21.54
CA GLN A 124 8.08 2.67 -21.85
C GLN A 124 9.43 2.76 -21.16
N ARG A 125 10.05 3.95 -21.10
CA ARG A 125 11.31 4.18 -20.37
C ARG A 125 11.15 3.89 -18.87
N LEU A 126 10.11 4.45 -18.24
CA LEU A 126 9.83 4.24 -16.81
C LEU A 126 9.48 2.79 -16.49
N LEU A 127 8.78 2.09 -17.39
CA LEU A 127 8.49 0.67 -17.26
C LEU A 127 9.77 -0.16 -17.20
N ASN A 128 10.69 0.07 -18.14
CA ASN A 128 12.00 -0.59 -18.16
C ASN A 128 12.80 -0.28 -16.88
N GLN A 129 12.84 0.99 -16.47
CA GLN A 129 13.55 1.39 -15.25
C GLN A 129 12.99 0.70 -14.01
N ARG A 130 11.66 0.69 -13.83
CA ARG A 130 11.00 0.02 -12.69
C ARG A 130 11.17 -1.50 -12.77
N TRP A 131 11.17 -2.09 -13.96
CA TRP A 131 11.44 -3.52 -14.15
C TRP A 131 12.85 -3.87 -13.72
N GLU A 132 13.87 -3.14 -14.18
CA GLU A 132 15.27 -3.41 -13.81
C GLU A 132 15.56 -3.22 -12.33
N ALA A 133 14.86 -2.28 -11.67
CA ALA A 133 14.96 -2.09 -10.22
C ALA A 133 14.29 -3.21 -9.39
N ASN A 134 13.47 -4.09 -9.99
CA ASN A 134 12.78 -5.13 -9.25
C ASN A 134 13.72 -6.30 -8.87
N PRO A 135 13.82 -6.66 -7.57
CA PRO A 135 14.71 -7.72 -7.11
C PRO A 135 14.21 -9.13 -7.44
N TRP A 136 12.93 -9.28 -7.79
CA TRP A 136 12.33 -10.58 -8.11
C TRP A 136 11.27 -10.47 -9.19
N LYS A 137 11.58 -11.05 -10.34
CA LYS A 137 10.77 -11.08 -11.56
C LYS A 137 10.18 -12.48 -11.76
N ALA A 138 8.98 -12.58 -12.30
CA ALA A 138 8.35 -13.85 -12.60
C ALA A 138 9.12 -14.62 -13.69
N SER A 139 9.31 -15.92 -13.48
CA SER A 139 10.03 -16.77 -14.44
C SER A 139 9.33 -16.80 -15.80
N GLY A 140 10.11 -16.68 -16.87
CA GLY A 140 9.61 -16.67 -18.25
C GLY A 140 8.82 -15.41 -18.62
N ARG A 141 8.81 -14.39 -17.76
CA ARG A 141 8.19 -13.08 -18.05
C ARG A 141 9.26 -12.01 -18.23
N ASP A 142 9.03 -11.09 -19.16
CA ASP A 142 9.91 -9.95 -19.39
C ASP A 142 9.13 -8.68 -19.77
N ILE A 143 9.70 -7.52 -19.44
CA ILE A 143 9.07 -6.22 -19.74
C ILE A 143 8.95 -5.97 -21.24
N SER A 144 9.80 -6.58 -22.08
CA SER A 144 9.71 -6.50 -23.54
C SER A 144 8.43 -7.10 -24.13
N GLU A 145 7.65 -7.84 -23.35
CA GLU A 145 6.29 -8.29 -23.71
C GLU A 145 5.31 -7.11 -23.81
N VAL A 146 5.57 -6.02 -23.08
CA VAL A 146 4.76 -4.81 -23.14
C VAL A 146 5.25 -3.99 -24.32
N LYS A 147 4.42 -3.97 -25.37
CA LYS A 147 4.66 -3.20 -26.59
C LYS A 147 4.02 -1.82 -26.50
N ASP A 148 4.55 -0.90 -27.28
CA ASP A 148 4.10 0.48 -27.37
C ASP A 148 2.60 0.55 -27.73
N GLU A 149 2.10 -0.34 -28.60
CA GLU A 149 0.69 -0.36 -28.97
C GLU A 149 -0.23 -0.67 -27.78
N ARG A 150 0.25 -1.48 -26.82
CA ARG A 150 -0.51 -1.78 -25.60
C ARG A 150 -0.55 -0.57 -24.68
N ILE A 151 0.55 0.17 -24.56
CA ILE A 151 0.63 1.39 -23.75
C ILE A 151 -0.24 2.47 -24.38
N GLU A 152 -0.12 2.66 -25.69
CA GLU A 152 -0.91 3.61 -26.46
C GLU A 152 -2.41 3.34 -26.29
N ALA A 153 -2.84 2.08 -26.41
CA ALA A 153 -4.25 1.70 -26.22
C ALA A 153 -4.77 2.05 -24.81
N LEU A 154 -3.95 1.85 -23.77
CA LEU A 154 -4.31 2.19 -22.40
C LEU A 154 -4.39 3.71 -22.18
N LEU A 155 -3.40 4.46 -22.69
CA LEU A 155 -3.40 5.92 -22.62
C LEU A 155 -4.61 6.50 -23.36
N ARG A 156 -4.87 6.04 -24.59
CA ARG A 156 -6.03 6.44 -25.39
C ARG A 156 -7.34 6.17 -24.66
N GLY A 157 -7.48 5.02 -23.99
CA GLY A 157 -8.68 4.71 -23.22
C GLY A 157 -8.93 5.68 -22.07
N GLY A 158 -7.90 6.02 -21.29
CA GLY A 158 -8.03 7.04 -20.23
C GLY A 158 -8.36 8.42 -20.79
N ILE A 159 -7.63 8.83 -21.82
CA ILE A 159 -7.81 10.12 -22.50
C ILE A 159 -9.22 10.26 -23.08
N GLN A 160 -9.75 9.20 -23.71
CA GLN A 160 -11.11 9.22 -24.24
C GLN A 160 -12.14 9.44 -23.13
N LEU A 161 -12.02 8.73 -22.00
CA LEU A 161 -12.92 8.89 -20.85
C LEU A 161 -12.85 10.32 -20.27
N GLN A 162 -11.67 10.93 -20.21
CA GLN A 162 -11.53 12.33 -19.80
C GLN A 162 -12.13 13.31 -20.83
N LEU A 163 -11.93 13.07 -22.12
CA LEU A 163 -12.52 13.91 -23.18
C LEU A 163 -14.04 13.89 -23.15
N GLU A 164 -14.66 12.76 -22.79
CA GLU A 164 -16.10 12.69 -22.56
C GLU A 164 -16.55 13.63 -21.42
N GLU A 165 -15.80 13.75 -20.32
CA GLU A 165 -16.10 14.72 -19.25
C GLU A 165 -15.98 16.17 -19.73
N VAL A 166 -14.97 16.45 -20.55
CA VAL A 166 -14.76 17.79 -21.14
C VAL A 166 -15.89 18.15 -22.11
N GLU A 167 -16.29 17.21 -22.97
CA GLU A 167 -17.43 17.38 -23.88
C GLU A 167 -18.73 17.57 -23.10
N ASN A 168 -18.97 16.79 -22.04
CA ASN A 168 -20.13 16.95 -21.17
C ASN A 168 -20.14 18.31 -20.45
N CYS A 169 -18.98 18.78 -20.00
CA CYS A 169 -18.81 20.11 -19.40
C CYS A 169 -19.15 21.21 -20.40
N LEU A 170 -18.64 21.12 -21.63
CA LEU A 170 -18.93 22.07 -22.70
C LEU A 170 -20.43 22.09 -23.04
N ASN A 171 -21.04 20.91 -23.21
CA ASN A 171 -22.47 20.75 -23.51
C ASN A 171 -23.38 21.25 -22.38
N SER A 172 -22.88 21.24 -21.14
CA SER A 172 -23.58 21.75 -19.95
C SER A 172 -23.29 23.24 -19.68
N GLY A 173 -22.73 23.96 -20.66
CA GLY A 173 -22.44 25.38 -20.52
C GLY A 173 -21.37 25.70 -19.48
N GLY A 174 -20.43 24.77 -19.21
CA GLY A 174 -19.32 24.96 -18.28
C GLY A 174 -19.65 24.55 -16.85
N GLY A 175 -20.82 23.97 -16.62
CA GLY A 175 -21.27 23.54 -15.31
C GLY A 175 -21.61 24.72 -14.36
N PRO A 176 -22.06 24.41 -13.14
CA PRO A 176 -22.55 25.42 -12.18
C PRO A 176 -21.46 26.34 -11.63
N HIS A 177 -20.19 26.05 -11.90
CA HIS A 177 -19.04 26.77 -11.32
C HIS A 177 -18.32 27.67 -12.32
N LEU A 178 -18.74 27.74 -13.58
CA LEU A 178 -18.07 28.52 -14.64
C LEU A 178 -17.77 29.97 -14.21
N GLU A 179 -18.75 30.67 -13.67
CA GLU A 179 -18.58 32.08 -13.27
C GLU A 179 -17.58 32.25 -12.12
N LEU A 180 -17.49 31.27 -11.21
CA LEU A 180 -16.47 31.31 -10.15
C LEU A 180 -15.07 31.07 -10.72
N TYR A 181 -14.92 30.15 -11.67
CA TYR A 181 -13.67 29.95 -12.42
C TYR A 181 -13.23 31.24 -13.13
N ARG A 182 -14.15 31.90 -13.83
CA ARG A 182 -13.90 33.15 -14.55
C ARG A 182 -13.53 34.33 -13.64
N THR A 183 -14.07 34.38 -12.42
CA THR A 183 -13.85 35.51 -11.51
C THR A 183 -12.72 35.29 -10.52
N SER A 184 -12.47 34.03 -10.13
CA SER A 184 -11.59 33.71 -9.00
C SER A 184 -10.72 32.45 -9.19
N GLY A 185 -10.78 31.78 -10.34
CA GLY A 185 -10.07 30.52 -10.59
C GLY A 185 -10.74 29.30 -9.94
N ASP A 186 -10.00 28.21 -9.74
CA ASP A 186 -10.54 26.95 -9.20
C ASP A 186 -11.25 27.22 -7.85
N PRO A 187 -12.58 27.03 -7.76
CA PRO A 187 -13.36 27.51 -6.63
C PRO A 187 -13.38 26.53 -5.46
N PHE A 188 -12.74 25.37 -5.60
CA PHE A 188 -12.80 24.33 -4.59
C PHE A 188 -11.77 24.56 -3.48
N THR A 189 -12.15 24.23 -2.24
CA THR A 189 -11.29 24.33 -1.05
C THR A 189 -9.91 23.71 -1.25
N ILE A 190 -9.88 22.59 -1.97
CA ILE A 190 -8.65 21.93 -2.38
C ILE A 190 -8.69 21.90 -3.92
N PRO A 191 -7.86 22.70 -4.58
CA PRO A 191 -7.88 22.82 -6.03
C PRO A 191 -7.33 21.56 -6.70
N ALA A 192 -7.72 21.31 -7.95
CA ALA A 192 -7.24 20.16 -8.72
C ALA A 192 -5.80 20.41 -9.18
N PRO A 193 -4.84 19.49 -9.00
CA PRO A 193 -3.44 19.67 -9.41
C PRO A 193 -3.26 20.17 -10.86
N CYS A 194 -2.27 21.04 -11.08
CA CYS A 194 -1.94 21.65 -12.37
C CYS A 194 -0.44 21.97 -12.42
N TRP A 195 0.17 21.86 -13.61
CA TRP A 195 1.62 22.03 -13.78
C TRP A 195 2.13 23.46 -13.67
N ASP A 196 1.32 24.44 -14.05
CA ASP A 196 1.71 25.86 -14.08
C ASP A 196 1.62 26.56 -12.72
N GLU A 197 1.22 25.82 -11.67
CA GLU A 197 1.10 26.29 -10.30
C GLU A 197 1.81 25.32 -9.34
N GLU A 198 2.24 25.82 -8.19
CA GLU A 198 2.90 25.02 -7.16
C GLU A 198 1.98 23.89 -6.63
N GLY A 199 2.61 22.76 -6.31
CA GLY A 199 1.91 21.63 -5.68
C GLY A 199 1.38 22.03 -4.30
N VAL A 200 0.18 21.56 -3.95
CA VAL A 200 -0.46 21.84 -2.65
C VAL A 200 -0.45 20.58 -1.80
N LYS A 201 0.11 20.66 -0.59
CA LYS A 201 0.18 19.50 0.30
C LYS A 201 -1.19 19.22 0.94
N PRO A 202 -1.48 17.96 1.31
CA PRO A 202 -2.68 17.61 2.08
C PRO A 202 -2.86 18.50 3.32
N GLY A 203 -4.04 19.09 3.48
CA GLY A 203 -4.39 19.94 4.62
C GLY A 203 -3.92 21.40 4.52
N GLU A 204 -3.14 21.79 3.51
CA GLU A 204 -2.78 23.19 3.29
C GLU A 204 -3.92 23.96 2.60
N ARG A 205 -4.11 25.22 3.02
CA ARG A 205 -4.96 26.15 2.28
C ARG A 205 -4.22 26.60 1.04
N SER A 206 -4.90 26.49 -0.10
CA SER A 206 -4.45 27.12 -1.33
C SER A 206 -5.68 27.57 -2.10
N ASN A 207 -5.70 28.85 -2.48
CA ASN A 207 -6.65 29.37 -3.44
C ASN A 207 -5.90 29.48 -4.77
N ARG A 208 -6.32 28.74 -5.78
CA ARG A 208 -5.80 28.96 -7.14
C ARG A 208 -6.54 30.10 -7.76
N ALA A 209 -6.00 31.30 -7.53
CA ALA A 209 -6.61 32.55 -7.91
C ALA A 209 -6.44 32.91 -9.41
N THR A 210 -5.75 32.08 -10.19
CA THR A 210 -5.44 32.40 -11.58
C THR A 210 -6.66 32.14 -12.45
N ASN A 211 -7.47 33.18 -12.68
CA ASN A 211 -8.50 33.22 -13.71
C ASN A 211 -7.97 33.77 -15.04
N SER A 212 -6.65 33.89 -15.18
CA SER A 212 -6.02 34.45 -16.37
C SER A 212 -6.42 33.66 -17.62
N GLY A 213 -6.87 34.39 -18.65
CA GLY A 213 -7.30 33.83 -19.92
C GLY A 213 -8.74 33.32 -19.95
N PHE A 214 -9.41 33.10 -18.80
CA PHE A 214 -10.85 32.82 -18.75
C PHE A 214 -11.64 33.94 -19.42
N LYS A 215 -12.72 33.58 -20.13
CA LYS A 215 -13.60 34.60 -20.71
C LYS A 215 -14.32 35.33 -19.59
N THR A 216 -14.76 36.56 -19.87
CA THR A 216 -15.60 37.33 -18.96
C THR A 216 -17.08 37.02 -19.12
N ASP A 217 -17.50 36.53 -20.30
CA ASP A 217 -18.90 36.23 -20.62
C ASP A 217 -19.04 35.20 -21.75
N GLY A 218 -20.30 34.86 -22.06
CA GLY A 218 -20.67 33.97 -23.16
C GLY A 218 -20.40 32.48 -22.91
N ALA A 219 -20.56 31.67 -23.95
CA ALA A 219 -20.38 30.23 -23.87
C ALA A 219 -18.92 29.87 -23.55
N PRO A 220 -18.68 28.83 -22.71
CA PRO A 220 -17.33 28.37 -22.40
C PRO A 220 -16.64 27.90 -23.69
N SER A 221 -15.36 28.20 -23.77
CA SER A 221 -14.45 27.61 -24.75
C SER A 221 -14.06 26.18 -24.37
N ALA A 222 -13.48 25.45 -25.32
CA ALA A 222 -13.01 24.09 -25.05
C ALA A 222 -11.88 24.02 -24.01
N TRP A 223 -11.01 25.03 -23.95
CA TRP A 223 -9.96 25.07 -22.93
C TRP A 223 -10.55 25.39 -21.53
N GLU A 224 -11.56 26.28 -21.43
CA GLU A 224 -12.28 26.50 -20.16
C GLU A 224 -12.95 25.20 -19.71
N ALA A 225 -13.59 24.46 -20.63
CA ALA A 225 -14.19 23.17 -20.31
C ALA A 225 -13.15 22.12 -19.87
N TRP A 226 -11.95 22.10 -20.46
CA TRP A 226 -10.85 21.24 -20.01
C TRP A 226 -10.42 21.58 -18.58
N GLU A 227 -10.19 22.86 -18.31
CA GLU A 227 -9.77 23.37 -17.00
C GLU A 227 -10.83 23.11 -15.91
N ILE A 228 -12.12 23.29 -16.23
CA ILE A 228 -13.24 23.06 -15.32
C ILE A 228 -13.48 21.55 -15.09
N ALA A 229 -13.39 20.73 -16.14
CA ALA A 229 -13.58 19.28 -16.06
C ALA A 229 -12.39 18.53 -15.47
N ARG A 230 -11.23 19.19 -15.30
CA ARG A 230 -10.01 18.59 -14.73
C ARG A 230 -10.33 17.95 -13.37
N PRO A 231 -10.14 16.62 -13.23
CA PRO A 231 -10.36 15.97 -11.95
C PRO A 231 -9.31 16.39 -10.93
N TRP A 232 -9.64 16.31 -9.65
CA TRP A 232 -8.59 16.20 -8.65
C TRP A 232 -7.93 14.83 -8.81
N VAL A 233 -6.61 14.82 -8.98
CA VAL A 233 -5.76 13.62 -9.10
C VAL A 233 -4.65 13.68 -8.05
N LYS A 234 -3.89 12.59 -7.91
CA LYS A 234 -2.65 12.60 -7.15
C LYS A 234 -1.61 13.48 -7.83
N ASP A 235 -1.03 14.43 -7.09
CA ASP A 235 0.04 15.30 -7.58
C ASP A 235 1.41 14.60 -7.40
N PRO A 236 2.13 14.23 -8.48
CA PRO A 236 3.39 13.50 -8.38
C PRO A 236 4.54 14.36 -7.80
N ARG A 237 4.36 15.68 -7.67
CA ARG A 237 5.34 16.59 -7.05
C ARG A 237 5.30 16.55 -5.52
N ILE A 238 4.21 16.04 -4.95
CA ILE A 238 3.97 16.01 -3.50
C ILE A 238 4.37 14.65 -2.93
N ALA A 239 5.42 14.64 -2.09
CA ALA A 239 5.92 13.44 -1.44
C ALA A 239 5.06 12.99 -0.25
N GLU A 240 4.31 13.90 0.36
CA GLU A 240 3.40 13.60 1.46
C GLU A 240 2.26 12.65 1.04
N PRO A 241 1.79 11.76 1.93
CA PRO A 241 0.70 10.85 1.60
C PRO A 241 -0.60 11.59 1.24
N GLN A 242 -1.04 11.45 -0.01
CA GLN A 242 -2.29 12.03 -0.51
C GLN A 242 -3.46 11.06 -0.31
N ARG A 243 -3.88 10.88 0.95
CA ARG A 243 -4.92 9.91 1.34
C ARG A 243 -6.03 10.52 2.18
N LEU A 244 -7.19 9.88 2.15
CA LEU A 244 -8.21 10.03 3.19
C LEU A 244 -7.82 9.16 4.38
N PHE A 245 -7.94 9.70 5.59
CA PHE A 245 -7.69 8.98 6.84
C PHE A 245 -8.95 9.03 7.70
N HIS A 246 -9.35 7.89 8.26
CA HIS A 246 -10.36 7.88 9.33
C HIS A 246 -9.90 8.81 10.47
N PRO A 247 -10.79 9.56 11.13
CA PRO A 247 -10.42 10.47 12.24
C PRO A 247 -9.54 9.79 13.32
N ASP A 248 -9.93 8.59 13.75
CA ASP A 248 -9.16 7.78 14.71
C ASP A 248 -7.94 7.06 14.09
N GLY A 249 -7.68 7.23 12.80
CA GLY A 249 -6.47 6.74 12.13
C GLY A 249 -6.42 5.26 11.75
N TRP A 250 -7.45 4.44 12.07
CA TRP A 250 -7.43 2.99 11.81
C TRP A 250 -7.71 2.59 10.34
N ALA A 251 -8.16 3.52 9.50
CA ALA A 251 -8.40 3.28 8.08
C ALA A 251 -7.82 4.39 7.19
N ALA A 252 -7.37 4.03 5.98
CA ALA A 252 -6.91 4.99 4.99
C ALA A 252 -7.17 4.55 3.54
N GLY A 253 -7.42 5.51 2.66
CA GLY A 253 -7.69 5.28 1.24
C GLY A 253 -7.01 6.30 0.34
N GLU A 254 -6.43 5.83 -0.76
CA GLU A 254 -5.84 6.66 -1.82
C GLU A 254 -6.79 6.58 -3.01
N MET A 255 -7.29 7.72 -3.50
CA MET A 255 -8.19 7.77 -4.65
C MET A 255 -7.39 8.19 -5.87
N ASP A 256 -7.67 7.59 -7.03
CA ASP A 256 -6.97 7.91 -8.27
C ASP A 256 -7.46 9.26 -8.83
N LEU A 257 -8.78 9.42 -8.96
CA LEU A 257 -9.38 10.67 -9.45
C LEU A 257 -10.74 11.00 -8.81
N VAL A 258 -11.04 12.30 -8.77
CA VAL A 258 -12.33 12.82 -8.29
C VAL A 258 -12.84 13.92 -9.24
N HIS A 259 -13.95 13.66 -9.92
CA HIS A 259 -14.67 14.67 -10.70
C HIS A 259 -15.66 15.44 -9.83
N ARG A 260 -15.84 16.71 -10.19
CA ARG A 260 -16.62 17.68 -9.41
C ARG A 260 -17.20 18.84 -10.24
N TRP A 261 -17.02 18.80 -11.55
CA TRP A 261 -17.22 19.96 -12.43
C TRP A 261 -18.69 20.33 -12.59
N ASP A 262 -19.60 19.36 -12.45
CA ASP A 262 -21.05 19.53 -12.58
C ASP A 262 -21.76 19.84 -11.25
N GLY A 263 -20.99 20.16 -10.20
CA GLY A 263 -21.50 20.43 -8.85
C GLY A 263 -21.78 19.19 -8.01
N LYS A 264 -21.52 17.98 -8.54
CA LYS A 264 -21.60 16.72 -7.81
C LYS A 264 -20.26 16.01 -7.79
N ILE A 265 -20.01 15.21 -6.76
CA ILE A 265 -18.79 14.39 -6.68
C ILE A 265 -19.00 13.03 -7.35
N ARG A 266 -18.00 12.65 -8.16
CA ARG A 266 -17.78 11.27 -8.61
C ARG A 266 -16.37 10.83 -8.25
N ILE A 267 -16.25 9.75 -7.48
CA ILE A 267 -14.95 9.13 -7.17
C ILE A 267 -14.71 8.06 -8.23
N CYS A 268 -13.57 8.13 -8.91
CA CYS A 268 -13.23 7.14 -9.93
C CYS A 268 -11.86 6.51 -9.68
N ASP A 269 -11.74 5.27 -10.11
CA ASP A 269 -10.58 4.41 -9.88
C ASP A 269 -10.16 3.79 -11.22
N MET A 270 -8.92 4.06 -11.64
CA MET A 270 -8.38 3.65 -12.93
C MET A 270 -7.81 2.23 -12.85
N LYS A 271 -8.02 1.47 -13.92
CA LYS A 271 -7.53 0.10 -14.03
C LYS A 271 -6.98 -0.14 -15.42
N ALA A 272 -5.66 -0.36 -15.50
CA ALA A 272 -4.96 -0.68 -16.75
C ALA A 272 -5.27 -2.10 -17.26
N SER A 273 -6.54 -2.37 -17.55
CA SER A 273 -7.06 -3.63 -18.02
C SER A 273 -8.44 -3.44 -18.68
N ALA A 274 -8.99 -4.50 -19.27
CA ALA A 274 -10.37 -4.52 -19.76
C ALA A 274 -11.40 -4.90 -18.66
N GLY A 275 -10.94 -5.13 -17.43
CA GLY A 275 -11.80 -5.52 -16.31
C GLY A 275 -12.23 -6.98 -16.30
N THR A 276 -11.69 -7.83 -17.15
CA THR A 276 -12.12 -9.24 -17.31
C THR A 276 -11.63 -10.22 -16.23
N SER A 277 -10.57 -9.84 -15.49
CA SER A 277 -9.94 -10.73 -14.51
C SER A 277 -10.79 -10.95 -13.25
N GLY A 278 -10.50 -12.00 -12.48
CA GLY A 278 -11.11 -12.16 -11.16
C GLY A 278 -10.57 -11.23 -10.08
N TYR A 279 -9.44 -10.56 -10.34
CA TYR A 279 -8.99 -9.45 -9.49
C TYR A 279 -9.94 -8.24 -9.57
N SER A 280 -10.74 -8.12 -10.64
CA SER A 280 -11.74 -7.06 -10.81
C SER A 280 -12.93 -7.15 -9.84
N ALA A 281 -13.16 -8.32 -9.22
CA ALA A 281 -14.30 -8.52 -8.31
C ALA A 281 -14.27 -7.55 -7.11
N GLY A 282 -13.08 -7.16 -6.66
CA GLY A 282 -12.90 -6.28 -5.51
C GLY A 282 -13.17 -4.80 -5.76
N LEU A 283 -13.32 -4.37 -7.02
CA LEU A 283 -13.45 -2.94 -7.35
C LEU A 283 -14.67 -2.28 -6.68
N ALA A 284 -15.81 -2.98 -6.62
CA ALA A 284 -17.01 -2.45 -5.98
C ALA A 284 -16.79 -2.19 -4.48
N ASN A 285 -16.15 -3.12 -3.79
CA ASN A 285 -15.85 -2.99 -2.35
C ASN A 285 -14.80 -1.90 -2.10
N GLN A 286 -13.81 -1.77 -3.00
CA GLN A 286 -12.84 -0.68 -2.95
C GLN A 286 -13.49 0.70 -3.09
N LEU A 287 -14.35 0.90 -4.09
CA LEU A 287 -15.01 2.18 -4.31
C LEU A 287 -16.02 2.51 -3.20
N ARG A 288 -16.74 1.53 -2.65
CA ARG A 288 -17.64 1.72 -1.49
C ARG A 288 -16.89 2.04 -0.21
N PHE A 289 -15.69 1.49 -0.03
CA PHE A 289 -14.79 1.89 1.05
C PHE A 289 -14.34 3.36 0.89
N TYR A 290 -14.12 3.84 -0.34
CA TYR A 290 -13.84 5.25 -0.60
C TYR A 290 -15.06 6.16 -0.40
N GLN A 291 -16.26 5.72 -0.76
CA GLN A 291 -17.51 6.42 -0.39
C GLN A 291 -17.55 6.65 1.12
N TRP A 292 -17.36 5.59 1.91
CA TRP A 292 -17.40 5.69 3.36
C TRP A 292 -16.32 6.64 3.92
N LEU A 293 -15.07 6.48 3.48
CA LEU A 293 -13.98 7.38 3.90
C LEU A 293 -14.28 8.83 3.51
N TRP A 294 -14.85 9.06 2.33
CA TRP A 294 -15.25 10.40 1.90
C TRP A 294 -16.28 10.99 2.85
N THR A 295 -17.33 10.24 3.18
CA THR A 295 -18.41 10.67 4.08
C THR A 295 -17.88 11.05 5.46
N ILE A 296 -17.11 10.18 6.11
CA ILE A 296 -16.67 10.40 7.50
C ILE A 296 -15.57 11.48 7.63
N THR A 297 -14.89 11.81 6.53
CA THR A 297 -13.82 12.83 6.53
C THR A 297 -14.31 14.19 6.06
N ARG A 298 -15.57 14.28 5.63
CA ARG A 298 -16.09 15.44 4.90
C ARG A 298 -16.07 16.73 5.71
N ASP A 299 -16.37 16.61 7.00
CA ASP A 299 -16.48 17.70 7.97
C ASP A 299 -15.34 17.66 9.01
N HIS A 300 -14.24 16.97 8.69
CA HIS A 300 -13.09 16.88 9.59
C HIS A 300 -12.45 18.25 9.80
N SER A 301 -12.15 18.61 11.06
CA SER A 301 -11.63 19.93 11.45
C SER A 301 -10.27 20.29 10.85
N GLY A 302 -9.48 19.30 10.46
CA GLY A 302 -8.21 19.50 9.76
C GLY A 302 -8.34 19.85 8.27
N ARG A 303 -9.57 19.87 7.73
CA ARG A 303 -9.81 20.32 6.35
C ARG A 303 -9.49 21.82 6.25
N PRO A 304 -8.90 22.29 5.14
CA PRO A 304 -8.79 23.72 4.89
C PRO A 304 -10.19 24.38 4.87
N ASP A 305 -10.32 25.60 5.42
CA ASP A 305 -11.58 26.37 5.30
C ASP A 305 -11.61 27.19 4.02
N GLY A 306 -12.81 27.53 3.55
CA GLY A 306 -13.05 28.37 2.38
C GLY A 306 -13.25 27.58 1.09
N GLY A 307 -13.77 28.25 0.06
CA GLY A 307 -14.12 27.63 -1.22
C GLY A 307 -15.22 26.57 -1.13
N ILE A 308 -15.45 25.87 -2.24
CA ILE A 308 -16.46 24.84 -2.36
C ILE A 308 -15.94 23.50 -1.85
N SER A 309 -16.70 22.89 -0.94
CA SER A 309 -16.37 21.59 -0.33
C SER A 309 -16.30 20.45 -1.36
N GLY A 310 -16.98 20.57 -2.50
CA GLY A 310 -17.02 19.55 -3.54
C GLY A 310 -18.42 19.11 -3.93
N GLY A 311 -19.45 19.44 -3.15
CA GLY A 311 -20.81 19.00 -3.41
C GLY A 311 -21.10 17.60 -2.86
N GLU A 312 -22.30 17.10 -3.16
CA GLU A 312 -22.79 15.78 -2.74
C GLU A 312 -22.12 14.65 -3.53
N LEU A 313 -21.79 13.55 -2.86
CA LEU A 313 -21.30 12.34 -3.52
C LEU A 313 -22.43 11.64 -4.27
N SER A 314 -22.29 11.55 -5.60
CA SER A 314 -23.34 11.11 -6.51
C SER A 314 -23.01 9.86 -7.33
N GLY A 315 -21.73 9.46 -7.37
CA GLY A 315 -21.32 8.33 -8.19
C GLY A 315 -19.96 7.77 -7.82
N LEU A 316 -19.81 6.49 -8.12
CA LEU A 316 -18.58 5.71 -8.00
C LEU A 316 -18.32 5.02 -9.35
N GLU A 317 -17.11 5.19 -9.90
CA GLU A 317 -16.79 4.66 -11.23
C GLU A 317 -15.46 3.89 -11.25
N GLY A 318 -15.47 2.71 -11.89
CA GLY A 318 -14.24 2.05 -12.33
C GLY A 318 -13.96 2.34 -13.79
N TRP A 319 -12.78 2.88 -14.09
CA TRP A 319 -12.36 3.17 -15.45
C TRP A 319 -11.41 2.07 -15.95
N TYR A 320 -11.91 1.22 -16.84
CA TYR A 320 -11.11 0.19 -17.50
C TYR A 320 -10.53 0.73 -18.79
N LEU A 321 -9.22 0.97 -18.78
CA LEU A 321 -8.51 1.69 -19.83
C LEU A 321 -8.40 0.91 -21.14
N MET A 322 -8.51 -0.43 -21.11
CA MET A 322 -8.53 -1.24 -22.32
C MET A 322 -9.98 -1.44 -22.78
N GLY A 323 -10.43 -0.64 -23.76
CA GLY A 323 -11.81 -0.65 -24.27
C GLY A 323 -12.69 0.52 -23.79
N PRO A 324 -12.07 1.65 -23.42
CA PRO A 324 -12.59 2.73 -22.54
C PRO A 324 -13.94 2.44 -21.87
N HIS A 325 -13.97 1.50 -20.93
CA HIS A 325 -15.22 1.11 -20.27
C HIS A 325 -15.39 1.81 -18.93
N ARG A 326 -16.58 2.39 -18.70
CA ARG A 326 -17.03 2.86 -17.38
C ARG A 326 -17.85 1.78 -16.69
N LYS A 327 -17.42 1.39 -15.49
CA LYS A 327 -18.21 0.55 -14.59
C LYS A 327 -18.81 1.40 -13.49
N MET A 328 -20.11 1.64 -13.57
CA MET A 328 -20.85 2.33 -12.51
C MET A 328 -21.02 1.39 -11.30
N ILE A 329 -20.76 1.91 -10.11
CA ILE A 329 -21.00 1.22 -8.84
C ILE A 329 -22.05 2.00 -8.05
N ASP A 330 -23.09 1.30 -7.60
CA ASP A 330 -24.12 1.91 -6.79
C ASP A 330 -23.56 2.34 -5.42
N LEU A 331 -23.91 3.58 -5.04
CA LEU A 331 -23.69 4.10 -3.70
C LEU A 331 -24.47 3.27 -2.68
N LEU A 332 -23.85 3.04 -1.54
CA LEU A 332 -24.55 2.51 -0.36
C LEU A 332 -25.37 3.62 0.29
N ASP A 333 -26.57 3.30 0.76
CA ASP A 333 -27.35 4.21 1.61
C ASP A 333 -26.72 4.33 3.02
N GLU A 334 -27.23 5.27 3.82
CA GLU A 334 -26.68 5.56 5.16
C GLU A 334 -26.78 4.36 6.12
N GLU A 335 -27.88 3.60 6.07
CA GLU A 335 -28.08 2.42 6.92
C GLU A 335 -27.09 1.29 6.56
N THR A 336 -26.90 1.06 5.27
CA THR A 336 -25.94 0.08 4.76
C THR A 336 -24.52 0.52 5.04
N LEU A 337 -24.19 1.81 4.90
CA LEU A 337 -22.89 2.35 5.28
C LEU A 337 -22.60 2.20 6.77
N ALA A 338 -23.59 2.41 7.65
CA ALA A 338 -23.43 2.19 9.09
C ALA A 338 -23.13 0.72 9.39
N THR A 339 -23.86 -0.20 8.76
CA THR A 339 -23.64 -1.64 8.87
C THR A 339 -22.24 -2.05 8.38
N GLU A 340 -21.83 -1.54 7.21
CA GLU A 340 -20.50 -1.76 6.65
C GLU A 340 -19.39 -1.16 7.51
N THR A 341 -19.63 -0.01 8.15
CA THR A 341 -18.69 0.60 9.11
C THR A 341 -18.38 -0.34 10.26
N THR A 342 -19.43 -0.92 10.89
CA THR A 342 -19.25 -1.91 11.95
C THR A 342 -18.52 -3.16 11.45
N ARG A 343 -18.88 -3.65 10.25
CA ARG A 343 -18.23 -4.82 9.63
C ARG A 343 -16.75 -4.56 9.37
N TRP A 344 -16.39 -3.43 8.76
CA TRP A 344 -14.99 -3.07 8.46
C TRP A 344 -14.18 -2.81 9.72
N HIS A 345 -14.77 -2.23 10.77
CA HIS A 345 -14.10 -2.09 12.05
C HIS A 345 -13.80 -3.46 12.70
N ASN A 346 -14.75 -4.40 12.63
CA ASN A 346 -14.53 -5.77 13.10
C ASN A 346 -13.43 -6.47 12.27
N ILE A 347 -13.44 -6.33 10.94
CA ILE A 347 -12.36 -6.83 10.07
C ILE A 347 -11.01 -6.23 10.49
N HIS A 348 -10.95 -4.92 10.73
CA HIS A 348 -9.74 -4.25 11.21
C HIS A 348 -9.25 -4.84 12.56
N GLN A 349 -10.14 -5.13 13.50
CA GLN A 349 -9.79 -5.80 14.76
C GLN A 349 -9.21 -7.20 14.49
N GLN A 350 -9.86 -8.00 13.64
CA GLN A 350 -9.35 -9.33 13.27
C GLN A 350 -7.99 -9.28 12.57
N MET A 351 -7.80 -8.31 11.67
CA MET A 351 -6.51 -8.04 11.01
C MET A 351 -5.42 -7.71 12.05
N THR A 352 -5.74 -6.86 13.02
CA THR A 352 -4.82 -6.43 14.08
C THR A 352 -4.38 -7.60 14.96
N LEU A 353 -5.33 -8.45 15.35
CA LEU A 353 -5.11 -9.67 16.14
C LEU A 353 -4.29 -10.72 15.39
N SER A 354 -4.41 -10.77 14.06
CA SER A 354 -3.84 -11.83 13.26
C SER A 354 -2.31 -11.95 13.42
N GLY A 355 -1.82 -13.10 13.85
CA GLY A 355 -0.40 -13.40 14.01
C GLY A 355 0.26 -12.87 15.28
N LEU A 356 -0.47 -12.18 16.18
CA LEU A 356 0.05 -11.78 17.51
C LEU A 356 0.29 -12.97 18.44
N HIS A 357 -0.48 -14.04 18.25
CA HIS A 357 -0.33 -15.31 18.94
C HIS A 357 -0.40 -16.45 17.90
N PRO A 358 0.30 -17.59 18.08
CA PRO A 358 0.22 -18.72 17.14
C PRO A 358 -1.20 -19.22 16.84
N THR A 359 -2.13 -19.07 17.79
CA THR A 359 -3.55 -19.45 17.61
C THR A 359 -4.38 -18.39 16.90
N HIS A 360 -3.91 -17.13 16.82
CA HIS A 360 -4.65 -16.02 16.18
C HIS A 360 -4.36 -15.97 14.68
N LEU A 361 -4.61 -17.07 13.98
CA LEU A 361 -4.39 -17.15 12.53
C LEU A 361 -5.69 -16.81 11.79
N ALA A 362 -5.60 -15.93 10.78
CA ALA A 362 -6.79 -15.56 10.01
C ALA A 362 -7.39 -16.80 9.32
N PRO A 363 -8.72 -16.94 9.23
CA PRO A 363 -9.34 -18.13 8.67
C PRO A 363 -9.00 -18.31 7.18
N ALA A 364 -8.87 -19.56 6.74
CA ALA A 364 -8.69 -19.88 5.34
C ALA A 364 -10.05 -20.01 4.66
N ASP A 365 -10.70 -18.87 4.42
CA ASP A 365 -12.01 -18.79 3.77
C ASP A 365 -11.88 -18.02 2.45
N PRO A 366 -11.61 -18.71 1.32
CA PRO A 366 -11.51 -18.07 0.02
C PRO A 366 -12.89 -17.71 -0.54
N ALA A 367 -13.04 -16.50 -1.06
CA ALA A 367 -14.16 -16.13 -1.91
C ALA A 367 -14.07 -16.83 -3.28
N PRO A 368 -15.20 -17.07 -3.97
CA PRO A 368 -15.19 -17.64 -5.31
C PRO A 368 -14.46 -16.72 -6.31
N TRP A 369 -13.69 -17.32 -7.21
CA TRP A 369 -13.03 -16.59 -8.30
C TRP A 369 -14.05 -16.21 -9.39
N ILE A 370 -14.45 -14.94 -9.44
CA ILE A 370 -15.47 -14.43 -10.37
C ILE A 370 -14.79 -13.82 -11.60
N THR A 371 -14.95 -14.40 -12.77
CA THR A 371 -14.48 -13.75 -14.03
C THR A 371 -15.50 -12.74 -14.54
N HIS A 372 -15.07 -11.83 -15.41
CA HIS A 372 -15.92 -10.75 -15.90
C HIS A 372 -15.82 -10.62 -17.43
N GLN A 373 -16.89 -10.12 -18.04
CA GLN A 373 -16.85 -9.57 -19.40
C GLN A 373 -16.12 -8.21 -19.41
N PRO A 374 -15.67 -7.71 -20.58
CA PRO A 374 -15.13 -6.36 -20.69
C PRO A 374 -16.03 -5.32 -20.03
N GLY A 375 -15.42 -4.34 -19.36
CA GLY A 375 -16.14 -3.39 -18.50
C GLY A 375 -16.46 -3.93 -17.10
N GLY A 376 -15.93 -5.10 -16.74
CA GLY A 376 -16.03 -5.63 -15.37
C GLY A 376 -17.43 -6.12 -14.99
N LYS A 377 -18.23 -6.57 -15.95
CA LYS A 377 -19.53 -7.20 -15.69
C LYS A 377 -19.33 -8.66 -15.28
N ALA A 378 -19.74 -9.02 -14.07
CA ALA A 378 -19.49 -10.34 -13.50
C ALA A 378 -20.19 -11.45 -14.30
N ILE A 379 -19.47 -12.56 -14.51
CA ILE A 379 -20.00 -13.79 -15.06
C ILE A 379 -20.45 -14.66 -13.87
N ALA A 380 -21.64 -15.25 -13.98
CA ALA A 380 -22.20 -16.08 -12.92
C ALA A 380 -21.27 -17.26 -12.59
N VAL A 381 -21.20 -17.59 -11.30
CA VAL A 381 -20.46 -18.76 -10.80
C VAL A 381 -21.43 -19.92 -10.71
N GLU A 382 -21.23 -20.96 -11.53
CA GLU A 382 -22.07 -22.17 -11.53
C GLU A 382 -21.64 -23.19 -10.48
N ASP A 383 -20.32 -23.30 -10.21
CA ASP A 383 -19.73 -24.16 -9.19
C ASP A 383 -18.87 -23.32 -8.24
N GLU A 384 -19.43 -23.01 -7.07
CA GLU A 384 -18.75 -22.22 -6.04
C GLU A 384 -17.50 -22.91 -5.51
N LYS A 385 -17.51 -24.23 -5.34
CA LYS A 385 -16.37 -24.99 -4.81
C LYS A 385 -15.20 -24.95 -5.78
N ALA A 386 -15.47 -25.16 -7.08
CA ALA A 386 -14.45 -25.03 -8.11
C ALA A 386 -13.92 -23.58 -8.19
N ALA A 387 -14.79 -22.59 -8.11
CA ALA A 387 -14.39 -21.18 -8.12
C ALA A 387 -13.53 -20.79 -6.90
N LYS A 388 -13.83 -21.29 -5.71
CA LYS A 388 -13.01 -21.11 -4.51
C LYS A 388 -11.63 -21.78 -4.66
N ALA A 389 -11.58 -22.98 -5.23
CA ALA A 389 -10.31 -23.66 -5.53
C ALA A 389 -9.45 -22.87 -6.53
N LEU A 390 -10.06 -22.16 -7.50
CA LEU A 390 -9.36 -21.26 -8.41
C LEU A 390 -8.77 -20.03 -7.70
N THR A 391 -9.43 -19.52 -6.65
CA THR A 391 -8.87 -18.46 -5.78
C THR A 391 -7.62 -18.98 -5.05
N CYS A 392 -7.70 -20.17 -4.43
CA CYS A 392 -6.53 -20.80 -3.81
C CYS A 392 -5.39 -21.03 -4.81
N GLY A 393 -5.71 -21.43 -6.05
CA GLY A 393 -4.73 -21.65 -7.12
C GLY A 393 -3.95 -20.41 -7.56
N ARG A 394 -4.41 -19.22 -7.16
CA ARG A 394 -3.75 -17.91 -7.41
C ARG A 394 -3.22 -17.27 -6.14
N CYS A 395 -3.24 -17.98 -5.03
CA CYS A 395 -2.72 -17.50 -3.75
C CYS A 395 -1.21 -17.82 -3.67
N THR A 396 -0.39 -16.79 -3.48
CA THR A 396 1.06 -16.89 -3.23
C THR A 396 1.40 -17.81 -2.07
N ALA A 397 0.48 -17.91 -1.11
CA ALA A 397 0.66 -18.72 0.09
C ALA A 397 0.11 -20.14 -0.04
N ALA A 398 -0.31 -20.57 -1.23
CA ALA A 398 -0.90 -21.89 -1.45
C ALA A 398 0.00 -23.06 -0.99
N ALA A 399 1.32 -22.90 -1.02
CA ALA A 399 2.28 -23.88 -0.51
C ALA A 399 2.32 -23.94 1.03
N PHE A 400 2.09 -22.81 1.70
CA PHE A 400 2.26 -22.62 3.15
C PHE A 400 0.93 -22.73 3.91
N CYS A 401 -0.20 -22.58 3.23
CA CYS A 401 -1.53 -22.71 3.79
C CYS A 401 -1.89 -24.19 3.98
N ASP A 402 -2.15 -24.58 5.22
CA ASP A 402 -2.63 -25.89 5.64
C ASP A 402 -3.97 -26.27 5.00
N GLU A 403 -4.88 -25.30 4.86
CA GLU A 403 -6.22 -25.48 4.28
C GLU A 403 -6.27 -25.37 2.74
N SER A 404 -5.11 -25.22 2.08
CA SER A 404 -5.06 -25.15 0.62
C SER A 404 -5.45 -26.52 0.02
N PRO A 405 -6.28 -26.58 -1.04
CA PRO A 405 -6.64 -27.85 -1.68
C PRO A 405 -5.39 -28.66 -2.05
N GLU A 406 -5.39 -29.96 -1.76
CA GLU A 406 -4.20 -30.82 -1.88
C GLU A 406 -3.48 -30.68 -3.22
N LYS A 407 -4.22 -30.75 -4.34
CA LYS A 407 -3.67 -30.57 -5.70
C LYS A 407 -3.05 -29.19 -5.90
N THR A 408 -3.66 -28.15 -5.36
CA THR A 408 -3.19 -26.76 -5.43
C THR A 408 -1.90 -26.60 -4.63
N ARG A 409 -1.88 -27.13 -3.40
CA ARG A 409 -0.71 -27.11 -2.53
C ARG A 409 0.45 -27.90 -3.14
N ALA A 410 0.20 -29.10 -3.67
CA ALA A 410 1.19 -29.92 -4.36
C ALA A 410 1.81 -29.20 -5.57
N LYS A 411 0.98 -28.55 -6.39
CA LYS A 411 1.47 -27.74 -7.52
C LYS A 411 2.35 -26.57 -7.06
N ALA A 412 1.92 -25.86 -6.01
CA ALA A 412 2.67 -24.74 -5.46
C ALA A 412 4.02 -25.20 -4.87
N LEU A 413 4.04 -26.31 -4.13
CA LEU A 413 5.26 -26.92 -3.60
C LEU A 413 6.21 -27.41 -4.70
N SER A 414 5.67 -28.01 -5.76
CA SER A 414 6.45 -28.40 -6.93
C SER A 414 7.12 -27.19 -7.60
N SER A 415 6.42 -26.05 -7.67
CA SER A 415 6.99 -24.80 -8.22
C SER A 415 8.08 -24.18 -7.33
N LEU A 416 8.07 -24.47 -6.03
CA LEU A 416 9.14 -24.08 -5.09
C LEU A 416 10.30 -25.09 -5.09
N THR A 417 10.12 -26.30 -5.62
CA THR A 417 11.14 -27.35 -5.60
C THR A 417 12.23 -27.06 -6.63
N PRO A 418 13.48 -26.84 -6.20
CA PRO A 418 14.58 -26.65 -7.14
C PRO A 418 14.79 -27.89 -8.01
N PRO A 419 15.08 -27.75 -9.33
CA PRO A 419 15.27 -28.88 -10.24
C PRO A 419 16.29 -29.90 -9.74
N GLU A 420 17.35 -29.46 -9.06
CA GLU A 420 18.40 -30.31 -8.51
C GLU A 420 17.95 -31.23 -7.36
N LEU A 421 16.81 -30.95 -6.72
CA LEU A 421 16.24 -31.82 -5.69
C LEU A 421 15.28 -32.86 -6.27
N GLY A 422 14.74 -32.63 -7.46
CA GLY A 422 13.90 -33.56 -8.21
C GLY A 422 12.49 -33.82 -7.63
N SER A 423 12.31 -33.77 -6.31
CA SER A 423 11.03 -33.99 -5.65
C SER A 423 10.80 -33.08 -4.43
N THR A 424 9.52 -32.89 -4.09
CA THR A 424 9.12 -32.12 -2.91
C THR A 424 9.53 -32.80 -1.60
N GLU A 425 9.59 -34.13 -1.56
CA GLU A 425 10.06 -34.89 -0.40
C GLU A 425 11.54 -34.59 -0.13
N ASN A 426 12.36 -34.55 -1.17
CA ASN A 426 13.78 -34.19 -1.06
C ASN A 426 13.96 -32.74 -0.63
N LEU A 427 13.08 -31.83 -1.08
CA LEU A 427 13.05 -30.46 -0.58
C LEU A 427 12.79 -30.42 0.92
N LEU A 428 11.70 -31.04 1.40
CA LEU A 428 11.34 -31.04 2.81
C LEU A 428 12.45 -31.65 3.68
N GLN A 429 13.09 -32.73 3.21
CA GLN A 429 14.24 -33.32 3.89
C GLN A 429 15.45 -32.38 3.94
N ALA A 430 15.71 -31.64 2.86
CA ALA A 430 16.79 -30.66 2.81
C ALA A 430 16.54 -29.41 3.68
N LEU A 431 15.29 -29.11 4.01
CA LEU A 431 14.90 -27.99 4.86
C LEU A 431 14.99 -28.29 6.36
N VAL A 432 15.14 -29.56 6.76
CA VAL A 432 15.32 -29.95 8.16
C VAL A 432 16.53 -29.21 8.75
N PRO A 433 16.34 -28.36 9.78
CA PRO A 433 17.42 -27.55 10.33
C PRO A 433 18.57 -28.39 10.88
N LYS A 434 19.80 -28.01 10.54
CA LYS A 434 21.02 -28.63 11.08
C LYS A 434 21.66 -27.72 12.13
N PRO A 435 22.19 -28.26 13.25
CA PRO A 435 22.86 -27.47 14.27
C PRO A 435 23.88 -26.47 13.70
N PRO A 436 23.91 -25.22 14.20
CA PRO A 436 23.15 -24.70 15.34
C PRO A 436 21.77 -24.12 14.98
N CYS A 437 21.26 -24.34 13.76
CA CYS A 437 19.97 -23.81 13.33
C CYS A 437 18.80 -24.56 13.98
N THR A 438 17.72 -23.84 14.29
CA THR A 438 16.46 -24.39 14.82
C THR A 438 15.31 -24.17 13.83
N LYS A 439 14.17 -24.81 14.08
CA LYS A 439 12.92 -24.50 13.36
C LYS A 439 12.50 -23.05 13.59
N ILE A 440 11.84 -22.45 12.61
CA ILE A 440 11.25 -21.11 12.71
C ILE A 440 10.15 -21.09 13.77
N SER A 441 9.38 -22.17 13.92
CA SER A 441 8.35 -22.30 14.95
C SER A 441 8.90 -22.30 16.38
N ALA A 442 10.20 -22.53 16.57
CA ALA A 442 10.85 -22.47 17.87
C ALA A 442 11.25 -21.05 18.31
N ILE A 443 11.07 -20.03 17.45
CA ILE A 443 11.31 -18.63 17.85
C ILE A 443 10.24 -18.24 18.88
N PRO A 444 10.62 -17.84 20.10
CA PRO A 444 9.66 -17.43 21.11
C PRO A 444 8.97 -16.15 20.65
N ARG A 445 7.66 -16.23 20.41
CA ARG A 445 6.87 -15.07 19.99
C ARG A 445 6.49 -14.19 21.17
N ARG A 446 6.16 -14.86 22.27
CA ARG A 446 5.81 -14.29 23.56
C ARG A 446 6.41 -15.15 24.66
N LEU A 447 6.70 -14.53 25.80
CA LEU A 447 7.30 -15.19 26.94
C LEU A 447 6.74 -14.62 28.23
N ASN A 448 6.93 -15.36 29.32
CA ASN A 448 6.60 -14.89 30.66
C ASN A 448 7.89 -14.54 31.39
N VAL A 449 7.96 -13.40 32.05
CA VAL A 449 9.06 -13.04 32.96
C VAL A 449 8.52 -12.63 34.31
N LYS A 450 9.39 -12.59 35.31
CA LYS A 450 9.07 -11.99 36.58
C LYS A 450 10.23 -11.18 37.13
N GLY A 451 9.93 -10.19 37.96
CA GLY A 451 10.91 -9.32 38.60
C GLY A 451 10.29 -8.07 39.20
N GLU A 452 11.13 -7.21 39.74
CA GLU A 452 10.72 -5.92 40.30
C GLU A 452 10.67 -4.87 39.17
N VAL A 453 9.52 -4.23 38.96
CA VAL A 453 9.41 -3.11 38.02
C VAL A 453 9.93 -1.84 38.70
N LYS A 454 10.97 -1.24 38.13
CA LYS A 454 11.63 -0.02 38.58
C LYS A 454 11.45 1.12 37.60
N GLY A 455 11.46 2.33 38.15
CA GLY A 455 11.18 3.55 37.41
C GLY A 455 9.69 3.84 37.33
N HIS A 456 9.35 5.03 36.86
CA HIS A 456 7.97 5.42 36.62
C HIS A 456 7.50 4.83 35.29
N TRP A 457 6.36 4.13 35.29
CA TRP A 457 5.65 3.73 34.07
C TRP A 457 5.11 4.99 33.41
N GLY A 458 5.94 5.61 32.58
CA GLY A 458 5.71 6.96 32.10
C GLY A 458 6.34 7.21 30.74
N PRO A 459 6.24 8.45 30.24
CA PRO A 459 6.55 8.76 28.85
C PRO A 459 8.01 8.44 28.51
N LEU A 460 8.17 7.61 27.50
CA LEU A 460 9.41 7.19 26.88
C LEU A 460 9.25 7.38 25.37
N SER A 461 10.30 7.83 24.69
CA SER A 461 10.31 7.83 23.22
C SER A 461 10.72 6.45 22.71
N ASN A 462 9.82 5.76 22.02
CA ASN A 462 10.10 4.44 21.44
C ASN A 462 11.08 4.55 20.24
N HIS A 463 11.40 3.41 19.64
CA HIS A 463 12.33 3.34 18.50
C HIS A 463 11.87 4.09 17.23
N PHE A 464 10.59 4.47 17.15
CA PHE A 464 10.00 5.27 16.08
C PHE A 464 9.88 6.76 16.41
N GLY A 465 10.28 7.17 17.62
CA GLY A 465 10.14 8.55 18.11
C GLY A 465 8.77 8.84 18.73
N GLU A 466 7.93 7.84 18.96
CA GLU A 466 6.58 7.98 19.51
C GLU A 466 6.63 8.01 21.03
N ALA A 467 5.75 8.81 21.65
CA ALA A 467 5.59 8.79 23.09
C ALA A 467 4.79 7.53 23.48
N VAL A 468 5.44 6.64 24.23
CA VAL A 468 4.85 5.43 24.82
C VAL A 468 5.11 5.43 26.32
N ARG A 469 4.46 4.57 27.09
CA ARG A 469 4.87 4.30 28.47
C ARG A 469 5.98 3.26 28.51
N GLY A 470 6.95 3.48 29.39
CA GLY A 470 8.11 2.61 29.55
C GLY A 470 8.61 2.58 31.00
N ALA A 471 9.21 1.46 31.40
CA ALA A 471 9.89 1.27 32.68
C ALA A 471 11.02 0.23 32.51
N ALA A 472 11.57 -0.27 33.61
CA ALA A 472 12.51 -1.39 33.61
C ALA A 472 12.02 -2.50 34.54
N ILE A 473 12.21 -3.76 34.13
CA ILE A 473 12.05 -4.91 35.03
C ILE A 473 13.43 -5.42 35.44
N VAL A 474 13.59 -5.70 36.74
CA VAL A 474 14.89 -6.00 37.34
C VAL A 474 14.82 -7.30 38.14
N VAL A 475 15.83 -8.15 37.95
CA VAL A 475 16.10 -9.34 38.78
C VAL A 475 17.60 -9.40 39.08
N GLY A 476 17.96 -9.24 40.35
CA GLY A 476 19.36 -9.10 40.77
C GLY A 476 20.02 -7.92 40.05
N ASN A 477 21.10 -8.20 39.30
CA ASN A 477 21.83 -7.19 38.53
C ASN A 477 21.35 -7.07 37.06
N THR A 478 20.37 -7.88 36.64
CA THR A 478 19.86 -7.85 35.26
C THR A 478 18.68 -6.89 35.19
N SER A 479 18.76 -5.93 34.26
CA SER A 479 17.70 -4.96 33.98
C SER A 479 17.32 -5.04 32.50
N VAL A 480 16.02 -5.11 32.23
CA VAL A 480 15.45 -5.16 30.88
C VAL A 480 14.42 -4.05 30.75
N VAL A 481 14.45 -3.30 29.66
CA VAL A 481 13.45 -2.26 29.40
C VAL A 481 12.12 -2.91 29.05
N ILE A 482 11.06 -2.46 29.70
CA ILE A 482 9.69 -2.80 29.34
C ILE A 482 9.03 -1.54 28.77
N GLU A 483 8.31 -1.66 27.67
CA GLU A 483 7.62 -0.52 27.04
C GLU A 483 6.35 -0.98 26.33
N GLU A 484 5.42 -0.07 26.07
CA GLU A 484 4.28 -0.39 25.21
C GLU A 484 4.76 -0.69 23.78
N MET A 485 4.15 -1.69 23.13
CA MET A 485 4.43 -2.01 21.73
C MET A 485 4.13 -0.83 20.81
N GLY A 486 3.20 0.03 21.21
CA GLY A 486 2.87 1.31 20.61
C GLY A 486 2.12 2.18 21.61
N ALA A 487 1.89 3.45 21.28
CA ALA A 487 1.15 4.36 22.15
C ALA A 487 -0.23 3.76 22.50
N ASP A 488 -0.57 3.79 23.79
CA ASP A 488 -1.83 3.26 24.34
C ASP A 488 -2.07 1.76 24.06
N ALA A 489 -1.03 1.01 23.71
CA ALA A 489 -1.15 -0.42 23.43
C ALA A 489 -1.32 -1.25 24.70
N PHE A 490 -1.00 -0.72 25.89
CA PHE A 490 -1.16 -1.40 27.18
C PHE A 490 -1.89 -0.50 28.19
N GLY A 491 -2.19 -1.02 29.38
CA GLY A 491 -2.78 -0.28 30.48
C GLY A 491 -1.78 0.22 31.52
N GLU A 492 -2.26 0.41 32.74
CA GLU A 492 -1.42 0.69 33.90
C GLU A 492 -0.75 -0.58 34.42
N ILE A 493 0.47 -0.44 34.96
CA ILE A 493 1.15 -1.52 35.66
C ILE A 493 0.73 -1.49 37.13
N PRO A 494 0.26 -2.61 37.71
CA PRO A 494 -0.11 -2.66 39.12
C PRO A 494 1.09 -2.38 40.01
N ALA A 495 0.84 -1.74 41.16
CA ALA A 495 1.87 -1.55 42.17
C ALA A 495 2.21 -2.89 42.84
N GLY A 496 3.51 -3.20 43.00
CA GLY A 496 3.96 -4.43 43.64
C GLY A 496 5.49 -4.55 43.67
N SER A 497 6.00 -5.43 44.54
CA SER A 497 7.44 -5.67 44.71
C SER A 497 8.01 -6.69 43.71
N GLU A 498 7.28 -7.77 43.41
CA GLU A 498 7.62 -8.74 42.36
C GLU A 498 6.40 -8.96 41.47
N LEU A 499 6.52 -8.60 40.20
CA LEU A 499 5.47 -8.73 39.20
C LEU A 499 5.80 -9.84 38.21
N ALA A 500 4.77 -10.57 37.80
CA ALA A 500 4.80 -11.48 36.66
C ALA A 500 4.25 -10.73 35.44
N LEU A 501 5.08 -10.62 34.41
CA LEU A 501 4.70 -10.11 33.10
C LEU A 501 4.45 -11.33 32.21
N LEU A 502 3.20 -11.53 31.83
CA LEU A 502 2.72 -12.67 31.07
C LEU A 502 2.50 -12.28 29.62
N ASP A 503 2.82 -13.23 28.73
CA ASP A 503 2.59 -13.10 27.29
C ASP A 503 3.17 -11.81 26.68
N VAL A 504 4.37 -11.41 27.11
CA VAL A 504 5.06 -10.21 26.61
C VAL A 504 5.91 -10.55 25.39
N ALA A 505 5.94 -9.64 24.40
CA ALA A 505 6.74 -9.84 23.19
C ALA A 505 8.22 -9.49 23.47
N PRO A 506 9.17 -10.41 23.25
CA PRO A 506 10.59 -10.09 23.38
C PRO A 506 11.04 -9.09 22.31
N GLY A 507 12.24 -8.55 22.46
CA GLY A 507 12.68 -7.42 21.65
C GLY A 507 14.17 -7.17 21.70
N LEU A 508 14.72 -6.64 20.60
CA LEU A 508 16.03 -6.01 20.60
C LEU A 508 15.97 -4.62 19.97
N TRP A 509 16.50 -3.63 20.68
CA TRP A 509 16.72 -2.29 20.15
C TRP A 509 18.05 -1.73 20.63
N ARG A 510 18.88 -1.25 19.69
CA ARG A 510 20.26 -0.77 19.97
C ARG A 510 21.05 -1.77 20.83
N ARG A 511 20.89 -3.07 20.55
CA ARG A 511 21.50 -4.20 21.26
C ARG A 511 21.07 -4.37 22.73
N MET A 512 20.04 -3.67 23.17
CA MET A 512 19.43 -3.85 24.48
C MET A 512 18.17 -4.71 24.34
N THR A 513 18.07 -5.74 25.17
CA THR A 513 16.84 -6.54 25.30
C THR A 513 15.69 -5.65 25.74
N ARG A 514 14.54 -5.84 25.12
CA ARG A 514 13.29 -5.18 25.48
C ARG A 514 12.16 -6.20 25.59
N LEU A 515 11.14 -5.84 26.36
CA LEU A 515 9.86 -6.53 26.39
C LEU A 515 8.79 -5.51 26.01
N TYR A 516 7.98 -5.85 25.02
CA TYR A 516 6.89 -5.02 24.55
C TYR A 516 5.57 -5.53 25.12
N LEU A 517 4.83 -4.64 25.76
CA LEU A 517 3.50 -4.90 26.31
C LEU A 517 2.43 -4.42 25.31
N ASP A 518 1.41 -5.24 25.10
CA ASP A 518 0.22 -4.89 24.33
C ASP A 518 -1.05 -5.44 25.00
N GLU A 519 -2.21 -5.31 24.38
CA GLU A 519 -3.51 -5.75 24.89
C GLU A 519 -3.61 -7.26 25.23
N HIS A 520 -2.61 -8.06 24.84
CA HIS A 520 -2.51 -9.48 25.19
C HIS A 520 -1.59 -9.75 26.37
N SER A 521 -0.71 -8.80 26.68
CA SER A 521 0.13 -8.89 27.86
C SER A 521 -0.71 -8.72 29.12
N ASP A 522 -0.34 -9.45 30.16
CA ASP A 522 -0.97 -9.34 31.47
C ASP A 522 0.10 -9.13 32.52
N VAL A 523 -0.19 -8.29 33.51
CA VAL A 523 0.75 -7.97 34.58
C VAL A 523 0.06 -8.17 35.91
N LYS A 524 0.58 -9.10 36.70
CA LYS A 524 0.00 -9.53 37.98
C LYS A 524 1.08 -9.61 39.04
N LEU A 525 0.69 -9.70 40.31
CA LEU A 525 1.64 -10.03 41.37
C LEU A 525 2.18 -11.43 41.12
N ALA A 526 3.50 -11.62 41.24
CA ALA A 526 4.11 -12.92 40.96
C ALA A 526 3.57 -14.02 41.88
N SER A 527 3.10 -13.68 43.08
CA SER A 527 2.45 -14.59 44.02
C SER A 527 1.09 -15.11 43.57
N GLU A 528 0.41 -14.42 42.65
CA GLU A 528 -0.91 -14.81 42.13
C GLU A 528 -0.82 -15.76 40.93
N VAL A 529 0.38 -15.93 40.38
CA VAL A 529 0.63 -16.76 39.21
C VAL A 529 1.21 -18.11 39.66
N THR A 530 0.47 -19.18 39.38
CA THR A 530 0.89 -20.57 39.61
C THR A 530 1.00 -21.30 38.27
N ASP A 531 1.80 -22.37 38.22
CA ASP A 531 1.92 -23.27 37.06
C ASP A 531 2.35 -22.62 35.72
N ILE A 532 3.15 -21.55 35.78
CA ILE A 532 3.74 -20.88 34.60
C ILE A 532 5.28 -21.00 34.59
N GLU A 533 5.83 -21.33 33.42
CA GLU A 533 7.27 -21.27 33.18
C GLU A 533 7.73 -19.83 32.89
N PHE A 534 8.70 -19.35 33.67
CA PHE A 534 9.28 -18.02 33.53
C PHE A 534 10.66 -18.06 32.85
N THR A 535 10.82 -17.25 31.81
CA THR A 535 12.11 -16.98 31.19
C THR A 535 12.93 -16.08 32.10
N ARG A 536 14.17 -16.48 32.40
CA ARG A 536 15.11 -15.61 33.14
C ARG A 536 15.48 -14.40 32.29
N LEU A 537 15.49 -13.19 32.87
CA LEU A 537 15.78 -11.95 32.13
C LEU A 537 17.09 -12.00 31.33
N GLY A 538 18.15 -12.59 31.89
CA GLY A 538 19.45 -12.73 31.21
C GLY A 538 19.51 -13.80 30.12
N LEU A 539 18.45 -14.61 29.98
CA LEU A 539 18.32 -15.69 28.98
C LEU A 539 17.25 -15.39 27.93
N ILE A 540 16.68 -14.18 27.91
CA ILE A 540 15.72 -13.78 26.87
C ILE A 540 16.41 -13.92 25.50
N PRO A 541 15.85 -14.72 24.58
CA PRO A 541 16.45 -14.93 23.27
C PRO A 541 16.46 -13.64 22.46
N THR A 542 17.66 -13.17 22.11
CA THR A 542 17.88 -11.97 21.29
C THR A 542 18.35 -12.28 19.89
N LYS A 543 18.70 -13.54 19.63
CA LYS A 543 19.25 -14.00 18.37
C LYS A 543 18.64 -15.33 17.94
N ALA A 544 18.61 -15.55 16.64
CA ALA A 544 18.20 -16.82 16.06
C ALA A 544 19.24 -17.35 15.08
N ASN A 545 19.34 -18.68 15.05
CA ASN A 545 20.04 -19.43 14.01
C ASN A 545 18.97 -20.19 13.24
N LEU A 546 18.80 -19.89 11.96
CA LEU A 546 17.72 -20.44 11.15
C LEU A 546 18.26 -20.97 9.83
N SER A 547 17.51 -21.88 9.23
CA SER A 547 17.77 -22.33 7.87
C SER A 547 16.46 -22.57 7.15
N GLY A 548 16.45 -22.32 5.85
CA GLY A 548 15.27 -22.53 5.04
C GLY A 548 15.53 -22.19 3.58
N GLN A 549 14.51 -22.36 2.74
CA GLN A 549 14.52 -21.89 1.37
C GLN A 549 13.88 -20.52 1.29
N VAL A 550 14.46 -19.66 0.46
CA VAL A 550 13.93 -18.33 0.18
C VAL A 550 12.72 -18.46 -0.74
N VAL A 551 11.56 -17.99 -0.28
CA VAL A 551 10.27 -18.14 -0.99
C VAL A 551 9.69 -16.81 -1.46
N SER A 552 10.25 -15.69 -1.01
CA SER A 552 9.84 -14.35 -1.41
C SER A 552 10.99 -13.37 -1.22
N ARG A 553 11.01 -12.32 -2.06
CA ARG A 553 11.98 -11.22 -2.01
C ARG A 553 11.25 -9.89 -2.15
N GLY A 554 11.82 -8.84 -1.59
CA GLY A 554 11.27 -7.50 -1.69
C GLY A 554 12.25 -6.44 -1.21
N GLY A 555 11.79 -5.21 -1.24
CA GLY A 555 12.55 -4.07 -0.75
C GLY A 555 11.75 -2.79 -0.89
N HIS A 556 12.13 -1.81 -0.10
CA HIS A 556 11.59 -0.46 -0.17
C HIS A 556 12.69 0.54 0.16
N SER A 557 12.57 1.72 -0.41
CA SER A 557 13.39 2.87 -0.08
C SER A 557 12.53 4.11 -0.06
N GLY A 558 13.02 5.14 0.62
CA GLY A 558 12.35 6.43 0.64
C GLY A 558 13.14 7.44 1.43
N VAL A 559 12.49 8.55 1.73
CA VAL A 559 13.03 9.62 2.57
C VAL A 559 12.10 9.76 3.77
N ASN A 560 12.64 9.83 4.98
CA ASN A 560 11.83 10.01 6.18
C ASN A 560 11.44 11.49 6.38
N ALA A 561 10.58 11.76 7.36
CA ALA A 561 10.11 13.11 7.67
C ALA A 561 11.22 14.12 8.05
N LEU A 562 12.44 13.65 8.37
CA LEU A 562 13.62 14.47 8.64
C LEU A 562 14.52 14.65 7.40
N GLY A 563 14.05 14.26 6.21
CA GLY A 563 14.83 14.35 4.97
C GLY A 563 15.93 13.29 4.83
N LYS A 564 16.00 12.29 5.72
CA LYS A 564 17.04 11.25 5.65
C LYS A 564 16.60 10.09 4.76
N PRO A 565 17.41 9.68 3.78
CA PRO A 565 17.12 8.51 2.97
C PRO A 565 17.18 7.25 3.83
N TRP A 566 16.33 6.29 3.51
CA TRP A 566 16.33 4.96 4.10
C TRP A 566 16.13 3.91 3.01
N SER A 567 16.71 2.74 3.23
CA SER A 567 16.56 1.58 2.37
C SER A 567 16.39 0.32 3.22
N MET A 568 15.58 -0.58 2.71
CA MET A 568 15.28 -1.87 3.30
C MET A 568 15.24 -2.92 2.18
N SER A 569 15.91 -4.05 2.38
CA SER A 569 15.76 -5.24 1.55
C SER A 569 15.23 -6.38 2.41
N THR A 570 14.30 -7.16 1.87
CA THR A 570 13.67 -8.28 2.58
C THR A 570 13.78 -9.57 1.76
N CYS A 571 13.83 -10.68 2.47
CA CYS A 571 13.51 -11.99 1.94
C CYS A 571 12.70 -12.78 2.97
N HIS A 572 11.99 -13.82 2.54
CA HIS A 572 11.28 -14.71 3.45
C HIS A 572 11.84 -16.10 3.32
N ILE A 573 12.19 -16.72 4.44
CA ILE A 573 12.63 -18.11 4.48
C ILE A 573 11.51 -19.01 4.98
N TRP A 574 11.42 -20.20 4.38
CA TRP A 574 10.52 -21.26 4.74
C TRP A 574 11.31 -22.52 5.12
N ASP A 575 10.99 -23.12 6.26
CA ASP A 575 11.68 -24.31 6.80
C ASP A 575 10.92 -25.62 6.54
N GLY A 576 9.91 -25.60 5.68
CA GLY A 576 8.99 -26.73 5.45
C GLY A 576 7.67 -26.61 6.22
N GLU A 577 7.61 -25.75 7.24
CA GLU A 577 6.47 -25.62 8.14
C GLU A 577 6.05 -24.15 8.32
N SER A 578 7.00 -23.30 8.67
CA SER A 578 6.78 -21.89 9.02
C SER A 578 7.55 -20.95 8.11
N VAL A 579 7.04 -19.74 7.94
CA VAL A 579 7.68 -18.67 7.16
C VAL A 579 8.06 -17.54 8.10
N VAL A 580 9.25 -16.97 7.95
CA VAL A 580 9.67 -15.77 8.68
C VAL A 580 10.32 -14.76 7.73
N GLU A 581 10.04 -13.48 8.00
CA GLU A 581 10.67 -12.37 7.29
C GLU A 581 12.09 -12.15 7.80
N VAL A 582 13.03 -12.05 6.86
CA VAL A 582 14.41 -11.65 7.08
C VAL A 582 14.61 -10.26 6.46
N VAL A 583 15.20 -9.34 7.21
CA VAL A 583 15.36 -7.95 6.76
C VAL A 583 16.78 -7.44 6.96
N ALA A 584 17.24 -6.65 5.99
CA ALA A 584 18.45 -5.84 6.07
C ALA A 584 18.10 -4.36 5.83
N PHE A 585 18.67 -3.47 6.64
CA PHE A 585 18.48 -2.02 6.55
C PHE A 585 19.81 -1.32 6.25
N GLY A 586 19.80 -0.31 5.38
CA GLY A 586 20.96 0.53 5.11
C GLY A 586 22.23 -0.28 4.84
N SER A 587 23.29 -0.06 5.64
CA SER A 587 24.59 -0.73 5.46
C SER A 587 24.58 -2.24 5.71
N ALA A 588 23.52 -2.80 6.31
CA ALA A 588 23.36 -4.25 6.45
C ALA A 588 22.96 -4.93 5.12
N ILE A 589 22.50 -4.16 4.13
CA ILE A 589 22.26 -4.63 2.76
C ILE A 589 23.63 -4.80 2.10
N ASN A 590 24.28 -5.93 2.36
CA ASN A 590 25.58 -6.28 1.80
C ASN A 590 25.43 -7.14 0.54
N ARG A 591 26.52 -7.31 -0.21
CA ARG A 591 26.54 -8.11 -1.45
C ARG A 591 25.98 -9.53 -1.26
N THR A 592 26.22 -10.14 -0.10
CA THR A 592 25.69 -11.47 0.21
C THR A 592 24.16 -11.44 0.28
N PHE A 593 23.58 -10.48 1.00
CA PHE A 593 22.12 -10.36 1.12
C PHE A 593 21.46 -9.94 -0.21
N GLU A 594 22.10 -9.04 -0.97
CA GLU A 594 21.64 -8.63 -2.31
C GLU A 594 21.60 -9.81 -3.28
N GLY A 595 22.63 -10.66 -3.24
CA GLY A 595 22.75 -11.83 -4.11
C GLY A 595 21.74 -12.96 -3.84
N ILE A 596 21.01 -12.91 -2.73
CA ILE A 596 19.98 -13.91 -2.39
C ILE A 596 18.83 -13.84 -3.38
N LYS A 597 18.46 -14.99 -3.95
CA LYS A 597 17.35 -15.18 -4.88
C LYS A 597 16.28 -16.08 -4.28
N VAL A 598 15.06 -15.96 -4.79
CA VAL A 598 14.01 -16.94 -4.51
C VAL A 598 14.43 -18.29 -5.08
N GLY A 599 14.29 -19.34 -4.28
CA GLY A 599 14.80 -20.68 -4.57
C GLY A 599 16.06 -21.04 -3.78
N ASP A 600 16.88 -20.06 -3.39
CA ASP A 600 18.12 -20.29 -2.65
C ASP A 600 17.83 -20.93 -1.29
N ARG A 601 18.69 -21.87 -0.88
CA ARG A 601 18.65 -22.42 0.48
C ARG A 601 19.71 -21.73 1.31
N ILE A 602 19.29 -21.10 2.40
CA ILE A 602 20.18 -20.29 3.24
C ILE A 602 20.22 -20.77 4.67
N ARG A 603 21.37 -20.53 5.32
CA ARG A 603 21.53 -20.61 6.78
C ARG A 603 21.91 -19.23 7.28
N ILE A 604 21.21 -18.78 8.30
CA ILE A 604 21.43 -17.50 8.95
C ILE A 604 21.86 -17.78 10.38
N LEU A 605 23.04 -17.31 10.75
CA LEU A 605 23.64 -17.53 12.06
C LEU A 605 23.75 -16.20 12.80
N SER A 606 23.34 -16.20 14.07
CA SER A 606 23.40 -15.03 14.96
C SER A 606 22.71 -13.79 14.41
N ALA A 607 21.56 -13.96 13.74
CA ALA A 607 20.73 -12.83 13.36
C ALA A 607 19.93 -12.32 14.55
N GLU A 608 19.70 -11.01 14.61
CA GLU A 608 18.95 -10.37 15.69
C GLU A 608 17.47 -10.68 15.55
N LEU A 609 16.82 -11.03 16.66
CA LEU A 609 15.36 -11.16 16.69
C LEU A 609 14.71 -9.78 16.78
N GLY A 610 13.72 -9.58 15.93
CA GLY A 610 12.90 -8.39 15.86
C GLY A 610 11.42 -8.74 15.78
N TRP A 611 10.58 -7.75 16.01
CA TRP A 611 9.14 -7.88 15.91
C TRP A 611 8.62 -6.75 15.06
N ARG A 612 7.75 -7.08 14.12
CA ARG A 612 7.09 -6.12 13.25
C ARG A 612 5.61 -6.34 13.38
N ASP A 613 4.92 -5.35 13.93
CA ASP A 613 3.51 -5.46 14.30
C ASP A 613 3.21 -6.74 15.10
N GLY A 614 4.13 -7.18 15.97
CA GLY A 614 3.95 -8.35 16.84
C GLY A 614 4.20 -9.71 16.17
N VAL A 615 4.64 -9.75 14.90
CA VAL A 615 5.13 -10.96 14.24
C VAL A 615 6.65 -11.00 14.32
N PRO A 616 7.26 -12.17 14.61
CA PRO A 616 8.72 -12.32 14.56
C PRO A 616 9.31 -11.96 13.20
N GLN A 617 10.45 -11.30 13.26
CA GLN A 617 11.29 -10.92 12.14
C GLN A 617 12.74 -11.17 12.51
N VAL A 618 13.55 -11.54 11.53
CA VAL A 618 14.98 -11.78 11.68
C VAL A 618 15.72 -10.62 11.04
N ARG A 619 16.50 -9.85 11.80
CA ARG A 619 17.24 -8.70 11.30
C ARG A 619 18.71 -9.05 11.11
N ILE A 620 19.25 -8.64 9.97
CA ILE A 620 20.67 -8.80 9.64
C ILE A 620 21.45 -7.68 10.31
N ASP A 621 22.40 -8.02 11.19
CA ASP A 621 23.46 -7.12 11.65
C ASP A 621 24.72 -7.36 10.82
N GLN A 622 25.26 -6.30 10.24
CA GLN A 622 26.40 -6.36 9.32
C GLN A 622 27.66 -6.99 9.93
N ARG A 623 27.82 -6.95 11.26
CA ARG A 623 29.03 -7.41 11.97
C ARG A 623 28.87 -8.77 12.61
N GLN A 624 27.65 -9.13 13.00
CA GLN A 624 27.39 -10.33 13.81
C GLN A 624 26.67 -11.43 13.03
N THR A 625 25.87 -11.07 12.03
CA THR A 625 25.11 -12.06 11.29
C THR A 625 25.95 -12.67 10.18
N ARG A 626 26.02 -13.99 10.15
CA ARG A 626 26.63 -14.75 9.05
C ARG A 626 25.55 -15.43 8.23
N ILE A 627 25.61 -15.26 6.92
CA ILE A 627 24.70 -15.89 5.96
C ILE A 627 25.50 -16.87 5.11
N GLU A 628 25.02 -18.10 5.01
CA GLU A 628 25.55 -19.14 4.13
C GLU A 628 24.48 -19.44 3.08
N VAL A 629 24.82 -19.31 1.80
CA VAL A 629 23.93 -19.63 0.67
C VAL A 629 24.40 -20.94 0.05
N LYS A 630 23.47 -21.86 -0.21
CA LYS A 630 23.73 -23.18 -0.80
C LYS A 630 23.10 -23.36 -2.15
#